data_AF-A0A7X8CXZ0-F1
#
_entry.id   AF-A0A7X8CXZ0-F1
#
_cell.length_a   1.000
_cell.length_b   1.000
_cell.length_c   1.000
_cell.angle_alpha   90.00
_cell.angle_beta   90.00
_cell.angle_gamma   90.00
#
_symmetry.space_group_name_H-M   'P 1'
#
loop_
_entity.id
_entity.type
_entity.pdbx_description
1 polymer ?
#
loop_
_entity_poly.entity_id
_entity_poly.type
_entity_poly.pdbx_seq_one_letter_code
_entity_poly.pdbx_strand_id
1 'polypeptide(L)'
;LGIGACDLRADVQAVGDIPGRASEIAAALAADPETLKSVVLTARAFPVRGKDGSESSLKVELGDHSVFPVAYSEGRAPGAPDEIALSVLSAQDLGMRVGDRLAAAVDGEWRDLRVAGLYSDVTNGGKTAKAAFSGGEAPVLWAVVQASLRDPSRSREKAEAYASAFPYAKVSSLQEYVSQTFGPTIRAIRSASRISLGVALVLAALITLLFVRMLVARDRVSIAALRALGFRNSDLIRQYLARSALVAGIGVLAGSLMANTLGESLVGVLISLFGAASFEFAADPLSAYILIPLAVALAALAATAAGAAGAGRIDVAQTIRE
;
A
#
# COMPACT_ATOMS: atom_id res chain seq x y z
N LEU A 1 6.41 -2.24 -5.79
CA LEU A 1 7.28 -3.26 -5.16
C LEU A 1 8.65 -3.38 -5.84
N GLY A 2 8.89 -2.78 -7.02
CA GLY A 2 10.13 -2.99 -7.77
C GLY A 2 10.24 -4.36 -8.46
N ILE A 3 9.14 -5.12 -8.50
CA ILE A 3 9.07 -6.50 -9.02
C ILE A 3 8.01 -6.55 -10.10
N GLY A 4 8.34 -7.16 -11.24
CA GLY A 4 7.42 -7.36 -12.37
C GLY A 4 6.39 -8.46 -12.09
N ALA A 5 5.31 -8.46 -12.87
CA ALA A 5 4.25 -9.47 -12.77
C ALA A 5 4.72 -10.83 -13.32
N CYS A 6 5.26 -11.67 -12.43
CA CYS A 6 5.64 -13.06 -12.71
C CYS A 6 4.82 -14.03 -11.86
N ASP A 7 4.73 -15.28 -12.29
CA ASP A 7 4.04 -16.34 -11.55
C ASP A 7 4.99 -17.06 -10.58
N LEU A 8 6.25 -17.20 -11.01
CA LEU A 8 7.31 -17.88 -10.30
C LEU A 8 8.53 -16.98 -10.18
N ARG A 9 9.13 -16.93 -8.98
CA ARG A 9 10.38 -16.22 -8.71
C ARG A 9 11.33 -17.13 -7.94
N ALA A 10 12.55 -17.27 -8.44
CA ALA A 10 13.66 -17.93 -7.75
C ALA A 10 14.75 -16.92 -7.44
N ASP A 11 15.02 -16.69 -6.15
CA ASP A 11 16.10 -15.84 -5.67
C ASP A 11 17.33 -16.70 -5.35
N VAL A 12 18.45 -16.42 -6.03
CA VAL A 12 19.75 -17.08 -5.84
C VAL A 12 20.71 -16.06 -5.23
N GLN A 13 21.10 -16.29 -3.97
CA GLN A 13 21.98 -15.39 -3.23
C GLN A 13 22.79 -16.17 -2.19
N ALA A 14 23.93 -15.60 -1.76
CA ALA A 14 24.77 -16.18 -0.69
C ALA A 14 25.23 -17.63 -0.95
N VAL A 15 25.45 -17.99 -2.20
CA VAL A 15 25.94 -19.31 -2.65
C VAL A 15 27.13 -19.14 -3.60
N GLY A 16 27.92 -20.20 -3.77
CA GLY A 16 28.97 -20.23 -4.79
C GLY A 16 28.41 -20.25 -6.21
N ASP A 17 29.08 -19.56 -7.13
CA ASP A 17 28.71 -19.45 -8.55
C ASP A 17 27.23 -19.07 -8.79
N ILE A 18 26.82 -17.90 -8.27
CA ILE A 18 25.46 -17.36 -8.44
C ILE A 18 25.01 -17.37 -9.93
N PRO A 19 25.85 -16.93 -10.90
CA PRO A 19 25.46 -16.96 -12.31
C PRO A 19 25.19 -18.36 -12.85
N GLY A 20 26.07 -19.33 -12.55
CA GLY A 20 25.88 -20.72 -12.99
C GLY A 20 24.61 -21.33 -12.41
N ARG A 21 24.36 -21.11 -11.12
CA ARG A 21 23.15 -21.56 -10.42
C ARG A 21 21.87 -20.96 -10.97
N ALA A 22 21.87 -19.67 -11.30
CA ALA A 22 20.73 -19.04 -11.96
C ALA A 22 20.50 -19.60 -13.38
N SER A 23 21.59 -19.90 -14.10
CA SER A 23 21.53 -20.52 -15.43
C SER A 23 20.94 -21.94 -15.39
N GLU A 24 21.27 -22.75 -14.39
CA GLU A 24 20.68 -24.08 -14.17
C GLU A 24 19.14 -24.00 -14.06
N ILE A 25 18.63 -23.07 -13.25
CA ILE A 25 17.19 -22.86 -13.08
C ILE A 25 16.55 -22.36 -14.38
N ALA A 26 17.21 -21.43 -15.07
CA ALA A 26 16.71 -20.88 -16.34
C ALA A 26 16.63 -21.96 -17.43
N ALA A 27 17.62 -22.85 -17.51
CA ALA A 27 17.61 -23.98 -18.44
C ALA A 27 16.47 -24.96 -18.15
N ALA A 28 16.20 -25.24 -16.87
CA ALA A 28 15.06 -26.05 -16.47
C ALA A 28 13.72 -25.41 -16.87
N LEU A 29 13.56 -24.10 -16.62
CA LEU A 29 12.36 -23.36 -17.01
C LEU A 29 12.16 -23.31 -18.53
N ALA A 30 13.24 -23.19 -19.30
CA ALA A 30 13.18 -23.19 -20.76
C ALA A 30 12.79 -24.56 -21.35
N ALA A 31 13.15 -25.66 -20.67
CA ALA A 31 12.76 -27.02 -21.06
C ALA A 31 11.34 -27.40 -20.61
N ASP A 32 10.73 -26.61 -19.72
CA ASP A 32 9.44 -26.87 -19.12
C ASP A 32 8.29 -26.40 -20.04
N PRO A 33 7.43 -27.31 -20.54
CA PRO A 33 6.36 -26.94 -21.47
C PRO A 33 5.30 -26.04 -20.85
N GLU A 34 5.23 -25.97 -19.51
CA GLU A 34 4.30 -25.12 -18.78
C GLU A 34 4.81 -23.68 -18.63
N THR A 35 6.07 -23.40 -18.96
CA THR A 35 6.63 -22.03 -18.94
C THR A 35 6.28 -21.29 -20.24
N LEU A 36 5.80 -20.06 -20.11
CA LEU A 36 5.52 -19.17 -21.24
C LEU A 36 6.68 -18.24 -21.56
N LYS A 37 7.20 -17.57 -20.52
CA LYS A 37 8.32 -16.64 -20.61
C LYS A 37 9.17 -16.79 -19.37
N SER A 38 10.48 -16.60 -19.50
CA SER A 38 11.40 -16.55 -18.38
C SER A 38 12.50 -15.53 -18.63
N VAL A 39 13.04 -14.97 -17.56
CA VAL A 39 14.19 -14.07 -17.62
C VAL A 39 15.10 -14.30 -16.42
N VAL A 40 16.40 -14.15 -16.64
CA VAL A 40 17.42 -14.10 -15.58
C VAL A 40 17.86 -12.66 -15.42
N LEU A 41 17.76 -12.16 -14.20
CA LEU A 41 18.22 -10.84 -13.81
C LEU A 41 19.35 -11.01 -12.81
N THR A 42 20.44 -10.26 -12.96
CA THR A 42 21.59 -10.31 -12.04
C THR A 42 21.86 -8.94 -11.44
N ALA A 43 22.01 -8.87 -10.13
CA ALA A 43 22.30 -7.62 -9.46
C ALA A 43 23.78 -7.48 -9.16
N ARG A 44 24.32 -6.30 -9.47
CA ARG A 44 25.71 -5.91 -9.21
C ARG A 44 25.72 -4.51 -8.61
N ALA A 45 26.78 -4.18 -7.89
CA ALA A 45 27.00 -2.83 -7.37
C ALA A 45 27.99 -2.09 -8.29
N PHE A 46 27.61 -0.90 -8.72
CA PHE A 46 28.46 -0.03 -9.54
C PHE A 46 28.71 1.30 -8.81
N PRO A 47 29.95 1.81 -8.80
CA PRO A 47 30.19 3.21 -8.46
C PRO A 47 29.46 4.12 -9.44
N VAL A 48 28.74 5.10 -8.93
CA VAL A 48 28.03 6.12 -9.70
C VAL A 48 28.34 7.51 -9.18
N ARG A 49 28.29 8.51 -10.05
CA ARG A 49 28.50 9.91 -9.69
C ARG A 49 27.21 10.70 -9.85
N GLY A 50 26.72 11.29 -8.75
CA GLY A 50 25.56 12.17 -8.72
C GLY A 50 25.83 13.52 -9.40
N LYS A 51 24.77 14.33 -9.61
CA LYS A 51 24.90 15.67 -10.21
C LYS A 51 25.73 16.64 -9.37
N ASP A 52 25.75 16.44 -8.07
CA ASP A 52 26.55 17.20 -7.11
C ASP A 52 28.03 16.78 -7.10
N GLY A 53 28.40 15.79 -7.91
CA GLY A 53 29.75 15.22 -7.98
C GLY A 53 30.02 14.17 -6.89
N SER A 54 29.07 13.87 -6.01
CA SER A 54 29.23 12.83 -5.00
C SER A 54 29.31 11.45 -5.63
N GLU A 55 30.22 10.62 -5.13
CA GLU A 55 30.32 9.22 -5.55
C GLU A 55 29.62 8.31 -4.54
N SER A 56 28.82 7.38 -5.05
CA SER A 56 28.11 6.40 -4.24
C SER A 56 28.05 5.05 -4.95
N SER A 57 27.66 4.00 -4.23
CA SER A 57 27.45 2.68 -4.81
C SER A 57 25.97 2.45 -5.09
N LEU A 58 25.64 2.10 -6.33
CA LEU A 58 24.28 1.82 -6.77
C LEU A 58 24.14 0.34 -7.12
N LYS A 59 23.13 -0.30 -6.53
CA LYS A 59 22.72 -1.67 -6.89
C LYS A 59 21.92 -1.63 -8.17
N VAL A 60 22.48 -2.18 -9.25
CA VAL A 60 21.86 -2.24 -10.57
C VAL A 60 21.51 -3.68 -10.90
N GLU A 61 20.24 -3.94 -11.17
CA GLU A 61 19.76 -5.20 -11.70
C GLU A 61 19.88 -5.19 -13.23
N LEU A 62 20.63 -6.14 -13.78
CA LEU A 62 20.96 -6.27 -15.19
C LEU A 62 20.19 -7.41 -15.83
N GLY A 63 19.67 -7.16 -17.03
CA GLY A 63 18.98 -8.15 -17.84
C GLY A 63 17.85 -7.53 -18.66
N ASP A 64 16.99 -8.36 -19.22
CA ASP A 64 15.86 -7.91 -20.03
C ASP A 64 14.65 -7.54 -19.14
N HIS A 65 14.59 -6.27 -18.74
CA HIS A 65 13.50 -5.71 -17.94
C HIS A 65 12.18 -5.53 -18.72
N SER A 66 12.16 -5.83 -20.02
CA SER A 66 10.94 -5.79 -20.83
C SER A 66 10.08 -7.06 -20.71
N VAL A 67 10.66 -8.18 -20.23
CA VAL A 67 9.93 -9.46 -20.07
C VAL A 67 8.87 -9.35 -18.97
N PHE A 68 9.25 -8.79 -17.82
CA PHE A 68 8.37 -8.54 -16.68
C PHE A 68 8.55 -7.08 -16.20
N PRO A 69 7.99 -6.10 -16.94
CA PRO A 69 8.21 -4.70 -16.62
C PRO A 69 7.58 -4.36 -15.27
N VAL A 70 8.28 -3.50 -14.52
CA VAL A 70 7.70 -2.84 -13.34
C VAL A 70 6.81 -1.67 -13.79
N ALA A 71 5.97 -1.18 -12.88
CA ALA A 71 5.27 0.07 -13.10
C ALA A 71 6.25 1.26 -12.99
N TYR A 72 6.35 2.03 -14.07
CA TYR A 72 7.14 3.25 -14.11
C TYR A 72 6.25 4.45 -13.81
N SER A 73 6.66 5.29 -12.87
CA SER A 73 5.97 6.56 -12.58
C SER A 73 6.27 7.62 -13.65
N GLU A 74 7.42 7.52 -14.31
CA GLU A 74 7.84 8.38 -15.41
C GLU A 74 8.73 7.59 -16.37
N GLY A 75 8.63 7.86 -17.68
CA GLY A 75 9.46 7.19 -18.68
C GLY A 75 9.11 5.72 -18.89
N ARG A 76 10.13 4.88 -19.11
CA ARG A 76 9.97 3.45 -19.47
C ARG A 76 11.11 2.58 -18.97
N ALA A 77 10.97 1.27 -19.19
CA ALA A 77 12.05 0.32 -18.98
C ALA A 77 13.28 0.64 -19.85
N PRO A 78 14.50 0.40 -19.34
CA PRO A 78 15.73 0.53 -20.12
C PRO A 78 15.74 -0.58 -21.18
N GLY A 79 15.95 -0.21 -22.44
CA GLY A 79 15.99 -1.15 -23.56
C GLY A 79 17.33 -1.17 -24.29
N ALA A 80 18.07 -0.06 -24.25
CA ALA A 80 19.41 0.04 -24.84
C ALA A 80 20.53 -0.18 -23.80
N PRO A 81 21.73 -0.61 -24.20
CA PRO A 81 22.86 -0.80 -23.29
C PRO A 81 23.32 0.48 -22.58
N ASP A 82 23.06 1.65 -23.16
CA ASP A 82 23.37 2.96 -22.58
C ASP A 82 22.21 3.55 -21.77
N GLU A 83 21.16 2.76 -21.48
CA GLU A 83 20.00 3.19 -20.69
C GLU A 83 19.97 2.57 -19.29
N ILE A 84 19.54 3.38 -18.32
CA ILE A 84 19.30 2.97 -16.94
C ILE A 84 17.96 3.52 -16.47
N ALA A 85 17.21 2.73 -15.72
CA ALA A 85 16.08 3.22 -14.94
C ALA A 85 16.44 3.27 -13.46
N LEU A 86 15.99 4.30 -12.77
CA LEU A 86 16.28 4.51 -11.36
C LEU A 86 15.03 4.33 -10.52
N SER A 87 15.20 3.73 -9.34
CA SER A 87 14.20 3.89 -8.30
C SER A 87 14.06 5.37 -7.94
N VAL A 88 12.87 5.78 -7.50
CA VAL A 88 12.62 7.20 -7.18
C VAL A 88 13.53 7.73 -6.09
N LEU A 89 13.88 6.94 -5.07
CA LEU A 89 14.85 7.38 -4.06
C LEU A 89 16.26 7.52 -4.62
N SER A 90 16.71 6.59 -5.47
CA SER A 90 18.02 6.73 -6.12
C SER A 90 18.08 7.95 -7.03
N ALA A 91 17.00 8.24 -7.76
CA ALA A 91 16.92 9.45 -8.59
C ALA A 91 16.97 10.73 -7.75
N GLN A 92 16.27 10.76 -6.61
CA GLN A 92 16.31 11.90 -5.68
C GLN A 92 17.70 12.10 -5.07
N ASP A 93 18.32 11.03 -4.56
CA ASP A 93 19.65 11.07 -3.96
C ASP A 93 20.72 11.54 -4.96
N LEU A 94 20.61 11.10 -6.22
CA LEU A 94 21.57 11.44 -7.28
C LEU A 94 21.24 12.76 -7.99
N GLY A 95 20.09 13.39 -7.70
CA GLY A 95 19.61 14.59 -8.39
C GLY A 95 19.21 14.36 -9.86
N MET A 96 18.84 13.14 -10.22
CA MET A 96 18.57 12.70 -11.59
C MET A 96 17.07 12.72 -11.93
N ARG A 97 16.78 12.95 -13.21
CA ARG A 97 15.44 12.88 -13.82
C ARG A 97 15.50 12.08 -15.11
N VAL A 98 14.34 11.69 -15.65
CA VAL A 98 14.27 11.05 -16.96
C VAL A 98 14.90 11.95 -18.01
N GLY A 99 15.77 11.38 -18.84
CA GLY A 99 16.52 12.08 -19.87
C GLY A 99 17.92 12.57 -19.46
N ASP A 100 18.22 12.65 -18.16
CA ASP A 100 19.57 12.97 -17.68
C ASP A 100 20.57 11.86 -17.99
N ARG A 101 21.87 12.15 -17.82
CA ARG A 101 22.97 11.18 -17.92
C ARG A 101 23.58 10.94 -16.55
N LEU A 102 23.63 9.68 -16.15
CA LEU A 102 24.29 9.21 -14.94
C LEU A 102 25.64 8.58 -15.31
N ALA A 103 26.72 9.11 -14.76
CA ALA A 103 28.03 8.49 -14.90
C ALA A 103 28.11 7.26 -13.97
N ALA A 104 28.37 6.09 -14.54
CA ALA A 104 28.57 4.83 -13.81
C ALA A 104 29.87 4.16 -14.24
N ALA A 105 30.64 3.65 -13.29
CA ALA A 105 31.87 2.92 -13.57
C ALA A 105 31.55 1.45 -13.89
N VAL A 106 31.48 1.12 -15.18
CA VAL A 106 31.24 -0.23 -15.70
C VAL A 106 32.56 -0.77 -16.26
N ASP A 107 33.01 -1.92 -15.75
CA ASP A 107 34.30 -2.53 -16.13
C ASP A 107 35.51 -1.61 -15.88
N GLY A 108 35.45 -0.81 -14.81
CA GLY A 108 36.50 0.15 -14.47
C GLY A 108 36.50 1.43 -15.32
N GLU A 109 35.64 1.51 -16.34
CA GLU A 109 35.48 2.69 -17.18
C GLU A 109 34.21 3.46 -16.83
N TRP A 110 34.33 4.80 -16.74
CA TRP A 110 33.18 5.66 -16.57
C TRP A 110 32.38 5.77 -17.87
N ARG A 111 31.12 5.36 -17.82
CA ARG A 111 30.16 5.44 -18.93
C ARG A 111 28.98 6.32 -18.53
N ASP A 112 28.51 7.12 -19.48
CA ASP A 112 27.29 7.90 -19.32
C ASP A 112 26.09 7.04 -19.70
N LEU A 113 25.21 6.78 -18.73
CA LEU A 113 23.95 6.07 -18.92
C LEU A 113 22.79 7.05 -18.91
N ARG A 114 21.96 7.03 -19.96
CA ARG A 114 20.75 7.85 -20.03
C ARG A 114 19.67 7.29 -19.10
N VAL A 115 19.08 8.15 -18.28
CA VAL A 115 17.95 7.78 -17.43
C VAL A 115 16.69 7.61 -18.28
N ALA A 116 16.26 6.37 -18.49
CA ALA A 116 15.12 6.00 -19.33
C ALA A 116 13.77 6.06 -18.59
N GLY A 117 13.77 5.89 -17.27
CA GLY A 117 12.55 5.89 -16.47
C GLY A 117 12.79 5.88 -14.97
N LEU A 118 11.73 6.21 -14.24
CA LEU A 118 11.66 6.20 -12.78
C LEU A 118 10.61 5.19 -12.32
N TYR A 119 10.94 4.39 -11.32
CA TYR A 119 10.02 3.37 -10.78
C TYR A 119 10.02 3.34 -9.25
N SER A 120 8.97 2.75 -8.69
CA SER A 120 8.84 2.55 -7.25
C SER A 120 9.44 1.23 -6.82
N ASP A 121 10.36 1.26 -5.87
CA ASP A 121 10.96 0.10 -5.24
C ASP A 121 10.92 0.26 -3.72
N VAL A 122 10.54 -0.80 -3.03
CA VAL A 122 10.53 -0.86 -1.55
C VAL A 122 11.48 -1.96 -1.04
N THR A 123 12.13 -2.68 -1.95
CA THR A 123 13.21 -3.62 -1.64
C THR A 123 14.53 -2.86 -1.54
N ASN A 124 15.52 -3.44 -0.87
CA ASN A 124 16.86 -2.83 -0.75
C ASN A 124 16.85 -1.36 -0.26
N GLY A 125 15.89 -1.00 0.60
CA GLY A 125 15.72 0.38 1.10
C GLY A 125 15.19 1.36 0.05
N GLY A 126 14.61 0.85 -1.04
CA GLY A 126 14.07 1.63 -2.17
C GLY A 126 15.13 2.29 -3.04
N LYS A 127 16.41 1.90 -2.89
CA LYS A 127 17.55 2.46 -3.63
C LYS A 127 18.14 1.41 -4.56
N THR A 128 17.55 1.31 -5.74
CA THR A 128 17.94 0.36 -6.79
C THR A 128 17.92 1.03 -8.16
N ALA A 129 18.50 0.34 -9.14
CA ALA A 129 18.38 0.66 -10.55
C ALA A 129 18.22 -0.59 -11.40
N LYS A 130 17.78 -0.40 -12.64
CA LYS A 130 17.61 -1.44 -13.66
C LYS A 130 18.32 -1.00 -14.92
N ALA A 131 19.05 -1.88 -15.59
CA ALA A 131 19.71 -1.58 -16.86
C ALA A 131 19.75 -2.81 -17.78
N ALA A 132 19.90 -2.57 -19.08
CA ALA A 132 19.90 -3.62 -20.10
C ALA A 132 21.29 -3.96 -20.64
N PHE A 133 22.36 -3.28 -20.18
CA PHE A 133 23.70 -3.65 -20.60
C PHE A 133 24.10 -5.04 -20.10
N SER A 134 24.82 -5.75 -20.95
CA SER A 134 25.35 -7.07 -20.65
C SER A 134 26.75 -6.95 -20.07
N GLY A 135 27.03 -7.78 -19.06
CA GLY A 135 28.39 -7.98 -18.60
C GLY A 135 28.92 -6.87 -17.70
N GLY A 136 29.68 -7.32 -16.72
CA GLY A 136 30.52 -6.50 -15.87
C GLY A 136 31.48 -7.42 -15.13
N GLU A 137 32.71 -6.99 -14.85
CA GLU A 137 33.63 -7.76 -13.98
C GLU A 137 33.22 -7.71 -12.50
N ALA A 138 32.38 -6.74 -12.13
CA ALA A 138 31.92 -6.54 -10.75
C ALA A 138 31.18 -7.77 -10.20
N PRO A 139 31.51 -8.32 -9.01
CA PRO A 139 30.87 -9.53 -8.51
C PRO A 139 29.33 -9.48 -8.49
N VAL A 140 28.68 -10.58 -8.87
CA VAL A 140 27.22 -10.73 -8.76
C VAL A 140 26.85 -10.84 -7.29
N LEU A 141 25.97 -9.95 -6.83
CA LEU A 141 25.47 -9.93 -5.45
C LEU A 141 24.35 -10.95 -5.26
N TRP A 142 23.42 -11.01 -6.22
CA TRP A 142 22.34 -11.99 -6.29
C TRP A 142 21.84 -12.11 -7.73
N ALA A 143 21.14 -13.20 -8.02
CA ALA A 143 20.40 -13.39 -9.26
C ALA A 143 18.94 -13.73 -8.95
N VAL A 144 18.06 -13.30 -9.85
CA VAL A 144 16.63 -13.57 -9.78
C VAL A 144 16.22 -14.21 -11.10
N VAL A 145 15.63 -15.39 -11.03
CA VAL A 145 15.00 -16.04 -12.18
C VAL A 145 13.50 -15.87 -12.04
N GLN A 146 12.87 -15.26 -13.04
CA GLN A 146 11.43 -15.04 -13.06
C GLN A 146 10.81 -15.80 -14.23
N ALA A 147 9.60 -16.32 -14.03
CA ALA A 147 8.86 -16.96 -15.10
C ALA A 147 7.35 -16.71 -14.99
N SER A 148 6.69 -16.73 -16.15
CA SER A 148 5.24 -16.87 -16.25
C SER A 148 4.88 -18.28 -16.70
N LEU A 149 3.78 -18.79 -16.16
CA LEU A 149 3.27 -20.11 -16.43
C LEU A 149 2.08 -20.02 -17.38
N ARG A 150 1.84 -21.09 -18.15
CA ARG A 150 0.63 -21.24 -18.97
C ARG A 150 -0.64 -21.23 -18.12
N ASP A 151 -0.55 -21.82 -16.94
CA ASP A 151 -1.60 -21.83 -15.93
C ASP A 151 -1.09 -21.20 -14.62
N PRO A 152 -1.38 -19.91 -14.38
CA PRO A 152 -0.98 -19.20 -13.16
C PRO A 152 -1.52 -19.84 -11.87
N SER A 153 -2.61 -20.60 -11.93
CA SER A 153 -3.21 -21.24 -10.75
C SER A 153 -2.29 -22.29 -10.12
N ARG A 154 -1.36 -22.85 -10.93
CA ARG A 154 -0.36 -23.85 -10.50
C ARG A 154 0.96 -23.24 -10.04
N SER A 155 1.06 -21.91 -9.96
CA SER A 155 2.27 -21.19 -9.52
C SER A 155 2.84 -21.69 -8.20
N ARG A 156 1.98 -21.99 -7.21
CA ARG A 156 2.41 -22.51 -5.91
C ARG A 156 2.96 -23.92 -5.99
N GLU A 157 2.24 -24.84 -6.64
CA GLU A 157 2.68 -26.22 -6.85
C GLU A 157 4.04 -26.25 -7.57
N LYS A 158 4.17 -25.43 -8.62
CA LYS A 158 5.41 -25.31 -9.38
C LYS A 158 6.55 -24.74 -8.54
N ALA A 159 6.26 -23.74 -7.70
CA ALA A 159 7.24 -23.16 -6.80
C ALA A 159 7.79 -24.18 -5.80
N GLU A 160 6.93 -25.00 -5.21
CA GLU A 160 7.32 -26.06 -4.28
C GLU A 160 8.17 -27.15 -4.98
N ALA A 161 7.83 -27.52 -6.21
CA ALA A 161 8.61 -28.45 -7.02
C ALA A 161 10.01 -27.91 -7.35
N TYR A 162 10.10 -26.65 -7.81
CA TYR A 162 11.39 -26.01 -8.11
C TYR A 162 12.21 -25.75 -6.84
N ALA A 163 11.58 -25.38 -5.71
CA ALA A 163 12.28 -25.24 -4.43
C ALA A 163 12.92 -26.56 -3.99
N SER A 164 12.26 -27.69 -4.26
CA SER A 164 12.77 -29.03 -3.95
C SER A 164 13.91 -29.45 -4.89
N ALA A 165 13.81 -29.11 -6.17
CA ALA A 165 14.84 -29.42 -7.17
C ALA A 165 16.10 -28.54 -7.04
N PHE A 166 15.93 -27.29 -6.59
CA PHE A 166 17.00 -26.30 -6.47
C PHE A 166 17.12 -25.78 -5.02
N PRO A 167 17.62 -26.60 -4.07
CA PRO A 167 17.62 -26.27 -2.65
C PRO A 167 18.52 -25.07 -2.27
N TYR A 168 19.39 -24.63 -3.18
CA TYR A 168 20.21 -23.43 -3.02
C TYR A 168 19.47 -22.12 -3.38
N ALA A 169 18.30 -22.21 -4.00
CA ALA A 169 17.51 -21.07 -4.44
C ALA A 169 16.23 -20.97 -3.60
N LYS A 170 15.86 -19.74 -3.25
CA LYS A 170 14.56 -19.48 -2.63
C LYS A 170 13.53 -19.32 -3.73
N VAL A 171 12.77 -20.37 -4.00
CA VAL A 171 11.71 -20.35 -5.02
C VAL A 171 10.36 -20.12 -4.36
N SER A 172 9.56 -19.21 -4.94
CA SER A 172 8.22 -18.88 -4.43
C SER A 172 7.32 -18.38 -5.57
N SER A 173 6.02 -18.52 -5.38
CA SER A 173 5.05 -17.78 -6.20
C SER A 173 5.08 -16.29 -5.83
N LEU A 174 4.64 -15.39 -6.73
CA LEU A 174 4.60 -13.96 -6.40
C LEU A 174 3.72 -13.66 -5.19
N GLN A 175 2.57 -14.33 -5.06
CA GLN A 175 1.67 -14.19 -3.90
C GLN A 175 2.37 -14.61 -2.60
N GLU A 176 3.11 -15.72 -2.63
CA GLU A 176 3.88 -16.19 -1.49
C GLU A 176 5.01 -15.23 -1.15
N TYR A 177 5.77 -14.77 -2.14
CA TYR A 177 6.83 -13.78 -1.98
C TYR A 177 6.31 -12.52 -1.28
N VAL A 178 5.18 -11.97 -1.74
CA VAL A 178 4.53 -10.79 -1.12
C VAL A 178 4.10 -11.11 0.31
N SER A 179 3.51 -12.29 0.55
CA SER A 179 3.05 -12.69 1.88
C SER A 179 4.19 -12.90 2.89
N GLN A 180 5.34 -13.42 2.45
CA GLN A 180 6.51 -13.62 3.29
C GLN A 180 7.22 -12.29 3.56
N THR A 181 7.33 -11.42 2.55
CA THR A 181 8.04 -10.15 2.65
C THR A 181 7.23 -9.08 3.39
N PHE A 182 5.95 -8.93 3.05
CA PHE A 182 5.09 -7.86 3.56
C PHE A 182 3.93 -8.34 4.43
N GLY A 183 3.73 -9.65 4.59
CA GLY A 183 2.62 -10.19 5.39
C GLY A 183 2.56 -9.67 6.83
N PRO A 184 3.67 -9.60 7.59
CA PRO A 184 3.68 -9.00 8.91
C PRO A 184 3.20 -7.54 8.89
N THR A 185 3.70 -6.74 7.95
CA THR A 185 3.33 -5.33 7.76
C THR A 185 1.85 -5.19 7.39
N ILE A 186 1.34 -5.98 6.44
CA ILE A 186 -0.06 -6.01 6.03
C ILE A 186 -0.96 -6.36 7.22
N ARG A 187 -0.56 -7.36 8.04
CA ARG A 187 -1.31 -7.73 9.25
C ARG A 187 -1.30 -6.61 10.28
N ALA A 188 -0.16 -5.96 10.51
CA ALA A 188 -0.06 -4.84 11.44
C ALA A 188 -0.95 -3.67 11.02
N ILE A 189 -0.92 -3.28 9.74
CA ILE A 189 -1.80 -2.25 9.17
C ILE A 189 -3.27 -2.63 9.33
N ARG A 190 -3.62 -3.89 9.04
CA ARG A 190 -4.99 -4.39 9.21
C ARG A 190 -5.46 -4.35 10.67
N SER A 191 -4.60 -4.70 11.61
CA SER A 191 -4.91 -4.61 13.05
C SER A 191 -5.05 -3.16 13.50
N ALA A 192 -4.14 -2.28 13.11
CA ALA A 192 -4.20 -0.85 13.42
C ALA A 192 -5.50 -0.23 12.88
N SER A 193 -5.86 -0.52 11.62
CA SER A 193 -7.11 -0.06 10.99
C SER A 193 -8.35 -0.47 11.79
N ARG A 194 -8.43 -1.74 12.25
CA ARG A 194 -9.56 -2.22 13.07
C ARG A 194 -9.63 -1.55 14.44
N ILE A 195 -8.47 -1.34 15.09
CA ILE A 195 -8.40 -0.63 16.38
C ILE A 195 -8.83 0.82 16.21
N SER A 196 -8.33 1.51 15.19
CA SER A 196 -8.71 2.89 14.85
C SER A 196 -10.21 3.00 14.58
N LEU A 197 -10.81 2.04 13.86
CA LEU A 197 -12.26 1.99 13.67
C LEU A 197 -13.01 1.82 15.00
N GLY A 198 -12.57 0.90 15.86
CA GLY A 198 -13.15 0.71 17.18
C GLY A 198 -13.12 1.99 18.03
N VAL A 199 -11.97 2.67 18.07
CA VAL A 199 -11.81 3.96 18.77
C VAL A 199 -12.72 5.02 18.17
N ALA A 200 -12.80 5.12 16.84
CA ALA A 200 -13.66 6.08 16.16
C ALA A 200 -15.15 5.84 16.49
N LEU A 201 -15.61 4.59 16.52
CA LEU A 201 -16.99 4.25 16.89
C LEU A 201 -17.30 4.63 18.35
N VAL A 202 -16.38 4.36 19.28
CA VAL A 202 -16.53 4.74 20.69
C VAL A 202 -16.58 6.26 20.85
N LEU A 203 -15.69 6.99 20.18
CA LEU A 203 -15.68 8.46 20.22
C LEU A 203 -16.95 9.03 19.60
N ALA A 204 -17.38 8.54 18.44
CA ALA A 204 -18.61 8.97 17.79
C ALA A 204 -19.83 8.75 18.72
N ALA A 205 -19.94 7.56 19.32
CA ALA A 205 -21.00 7.26 20.26
C ALA A 205 -20.95 8.15 21.51
N LEU A 206 -19.77 8.31 22.12
CA LEU A 206 -19.61 9.10 23.34
C LEU A 206 -19.92 10.58 23.11
N ILE A 207 -19.35 11.19 22.07
CA ILE A 207 -19.57 12.60 21.74
C ILE A 207 -21.04 12.83 21.41
N THR A 208 -21.66 11.95 20.61
CA THR A 208 -23.08 12.07 20.28
C THR A 208 -23.96 11.93 21.52
N LEU A 209 -23.65 10.97 22.40
CA LEU A 209 -24.36 10.77 23.66
C LEU A 209 -24.31 12.03 24.54
N LEU A 210 -23.11 12.60 24.72
CA LEU A 210 -22.92 13.81 25.53
C LEU A 210 -23.63 15.01 24.92
N PHE A 211 -23.54 15.17 23.60
CA PHE A 211 -24.21 16.25 22.88
C PHE A 211 -25.74 16.16 23.00
N VAL A 212 -26.31 14.97 22.81
CA VAL A 212 -27.75 14.76 22.97
C VAL A 212 -28.19 14.98 24.42
N ARG A 213 -27.41 14.54 25.42
CA ARG A 213 -27.69 14.85 26.83
C ARG A 213 -27.67 16.35 27.11
N MET A 214 -26.72 17.06 26.55
CA MET A 214 -26.64 18.53 26.64
C MET A 214 -27.89 19.17 26.04
N LEU A 215 -28.31 18.74 24.84
CA LEU A 215 -29.54 19.23 24.19
C LEU A 215 -30.78 18.94 25.03
N VAL A 216 -30.93 17.72 25.57
CA VAL A 216 -32.07 17.36 26.43
C VAL A 216 -32.12 18.21 27.70
N ALA A 217 -30.96 18.47 28.33
CA ALA A 217 -30.90 19.32 29.51
C ALA A 217 -31.24 20.79 29.18
N ARG A 218 -30.78 21.29 28.04
CA ARG A 218 -31.07 22.64 27.55
C ARG A 218 -32.54 22.82 27.18
N ASP A 219 -33.13 21.81 26.54
CA ASP A 219 -34.51 21.85 26.03
C ASP A 219 -35.54 21.38 27.08
N ARG A 220 -35.16 21.28 28.36
CA ARG A 220 -35.98 20.72 29.45
C ARG A 220 -37.39 21.32 29.54
N VAL A 221 -37.50 22.65 29.40
CA VAL A 221 -38.77 23.39 29.50
C VAL A 221 -39.66 23.09 28.30
N SER A 222 -39.09 23.11 27.09
CA SER A 222 -39.78 22.76 25.85
C SER A 222 -40.26 21.31 25.85
N ILE A 223 -39.45 20.38 26.38
CA ILE A 223 -39.82 18.97 26.55
C ILE A 223 -40.99 18.82 27.52
N ALA A 224 -40.98 19.54 28.66
CA ALA A 224 -42.07 19.53 29.63
C ALA A 224 -43.38 20.05 29.01
N ALA A 225 -43.32 21.13 28.23
CA ALA A 225 -44.47 21.67 27.51
C ALA A 225 -45.06 20.67 26.49
N LEU A 226 -44.21 20.03 25.68
CA LEU A 226 -44.66 18.99 24.73
C LEU A 226 -45.31 17.80 25.45
N ARG A 227 -44.78 17.38 26.60
CA ARG A 227 -45.40 16.33 27.41
C ARG A 227 -46.76 16.75 27.98
N ALA A 228 -46.91 18.00 28.41
CA ALA A 228 -48.19 18.54 28.87
C ALA A 228 -49.25 18.54 27.74
N LEU A 229 -48.82 18.69 26.48
CA LEU A 229 -49.67 18.59 25.29
C LEU A 229 -49.97 17.14 24.86
N GLY A 230 -49.46 16.13 25.58
CA GLY A 230 -49.76 14.71 25.34
C GLY A 230 -48.74 13.94 24.47
N PHE A 231 -47.60 14.55 24.12
CA PHE A 231 -46.55 13.84 23.38
C PHE A 231 -45.91 12.72 24.22
N ARG A 232 -45.64 11.57 23.60
CA ARG A 232 -45.00 10.43 24.26
C ARG A 232 -43.48 10.56 24.22
N ASN A 233 -42.80 9.85 25.12
CA ASN A 233 -41.33 9.78 25.13
C ASN A 233 -40.76 9.23 23.80
N SER A 234 -41.49 8.33 23.14
CA SER A 234 -41.13 7.82 21.81
C SER A 234 -41.11 8.90 20.73
N ASP A 235 -41.99 9.89 20.83
CA ASP A 235 -42.11 10.97 19.84
C ASP A 235 -40.94 11.95 19.99
N LEU A 236 -40.55 12.23 21.23
CA LEU A 236 -39.35 13.01 21.56
C LEU A 236 -38.08 12.30 21.06
N ILE A 237 -37.91 11.00 21.34
CA ILE A 237 -36.74 10.23 20.87
C ILE A 237 -36.68 10.21 19.34
N ARG A 238 -37.81 10.03 18.65
CA ARG A 238 -37.86 10.09 17.17
C ARG A 238 -37.41 11.44 16.63
N GLN A 239 -37.77 12.54 17.28
CA GLN A 239 -37.33 13.87 16.89
C GLN A 239 -35.80 14.03 17.00
N TYR A 240 -35.21 13.57 18.09
CA TYR A 240 -33.75 13.58 18.25
C TYR A 240 -33.05 12.65 17.25
N LEU A 241 -33.58 11.46 17.02
CA LEU A 241 -33.05 10.51 16.02
C LEU A 241 -33.07 11.10 14.61
N ALA A 242 -34.15 11.78 14.20
CA ALA A 242 -34.23 12.41 12.89
C ALA A 242 -33.17 13.51 12.72
N ARG A 243 -32.96 14.35 13.74
CA ARG A 243 -31.91 15.38 13.73
C ARG A 243 -30.52 14.75 13.66
N SER A 244 -30.24 13.74 14.49
CA SER A 244 -28.95 13.05 14.48
C SER A 244 -28.71 12.29 13.17
N ALA A 245 -29.74 11.72 12.55
CA ALA A 245 -29.61 11.03 11.26
C ALA A 245 -29.17 11.99 10.15
N LEU A 246 -29.75 13.20 10.10
CA LEU A 246 -29.32 14.23 9.14
C LEU A 246 -27.88 14.65 9.37
N VAL A 247 -27.50 14.93 10.62
CA VAL A 247 -26.12 15.33 10.97
C VAL A 247 -25.13 14.20 10.68
N ALA A 248 -25.48 12.95 11.02
CA ALA A 248 -24.66 11.78 10.73
C ALA A 248 -24.51 11.55 9.22
N GLY A 249 -25.58 11.73 8.44
CA GLY A 249 -25.52 11.64 6.98
C GLY A 249 -24.56 12.66 6.38
N ILE A 250 -24.64 13.93 6.79
CA ILE A 250 -23.71 14.98 6.35
C ILE A 250 -22.28 14.65 6.79
N GLY A 251 -22.09 14.22 8.04
CA GLY A 251 -20.78 13.87 8.58
C GLY A 251 -20.14 12.68 7.86
N VAL A 252 -20.92 11.66 7.52
CA VAL A 252 -20.49 10.51 6.72
C VAL A 252 -20.06 10.97 5.33
N LEU A 253 -20.87 11.79 4.64
CA LEU A 253 -20.54 12.30 3.31
C LEU A 253 -19.26 13.12 3.32
N ALA A 254 -19.14 14.04 4.28
CA ALA A 254 -17.94 14.86 4.45
C ALA A 254 -16.71 14.00 4.80
N GLY A 255 -16.86 13.04 5.71
CA GLY A 255 -15.79 12.13 6.12
C GLY A 255 -15.29 11.25 4.98
N SER A 256 -16.20 10.68 4.17
CA SER A 256 -15.85 9.92 2.97
C SER A 256 -15.13 10.77 1.93
N LEU A 257 -15.57 12.02 1.70
CA LEU A 257 -14.89 12.93 0.79
C LEU A 257 -13.47 13.27 1.28
N MET A 258 -13.31 13.55 2.58
CA MET A 258 -11.99 13.81 3.18
C MET A 258 -11.09 12.58 3.14
N ALA A 259 -11.61 11.37 3.39
CA ALA A 259 -10.84 10.13 3.32
C ALA A 259 -10.29 9.88 1.91
N ASN A 260 -11.10 10.14 0.88
CA ASN A 260 -10.71 9.95 -0.51
C ASN A 260 -9.75 11.01 -1.05
N THR A 261 -9.73 12.21 -0.46
CA THR A 261 -8.90 13.31 -0.94
C THR A 261 -7.65 13.50 -0.09
N LEU A 262 -7.84 13.79 1.19
CA LEU A 262 -6.75 14.04 2.14
C LEU A 262 -6.09 12.75 2.60
N GLY A 263 -6.84 11.66 2.72
CA GLY A 263 -6.29 10.38 3.19
C GLY A 263 -5.18 9.86 2.29
N GLU A 264 -5.40 9.89 0.97
CA GLU A 264 -4.43 9.37 0.00
C GLU A 264 -3.18 10.24 -0.04
N SER A 265 -3.34 11.56 -0.01
CA SER A 265 -2.22 12.50 0.05
C SER A 265 -1.35 12.31 1.30
N LEU A 266 -1.98 12.22 2.49
CA LEU A 266 -1.26 12.04 3.75
C LEU A 266 -0.49 10.72 3.79
N VAL A 267 -1.12 9.63 3.35
CA VAL A 267 -0.49 8.31 3.32
C VAL A 267 0.58 8.25 2.23
N GLY A 268 0.34 8.86 1.07
CA GLY A 268 1.32 8.95 -0.02
C GLY A 268 2.60 9.66 0.40
N VAL A 269 2.52 10.75 1.18
CA VAL A 269 3.71 11.41 1.75
C VAL A 269 4.49 10.45 2.64
N LEU A 270 3.83 9.75 3.57
CA LEU A 270 4.50 8.80 4.45
C LEU A 270 5.15 7.63 3.69
N ILE A 271 4.48 7.13 2.64
CA ILE A 271 4.95 5.99 1.86
C ILE A 271 6.08 6.38 0.89
N SER A 272 6.09 7.62 0.39
CA SER A 272 7.19 8.14 -0.43
C SER A 272 8.54 8.12 0.29
N LEU A 273 8.54 8.28 1.63
CA LEU A 273 9.74 8.13 2.46
C LEU A 273 10.34 6.71 2.40
N PHE A 274 9.52 5.71 2.03
CA PHE A 274 9.93 4.32 1.86
C PHE A 274 10.18 3.94 0.39
N GLY A 275 10.14 4.88 -0.54
CA GLY A 275 10.52 4.70 -1.94
C GLY A 275 9.42 4.29 -2.90
N ALA A 276 8.16 4.41 -2.48
CA ALA A 276 7.00 4.31 -3.37
C ALA A 276 6.53 5.71 -3.80
N ALA A 277 6.72 6.01 -5.09
CA ALA A 277 6.44 7.31 -5.69
C ALA A 277 4.96 7.58 -5.94
N SER A 278 4.17 6.51 -6.06
CA SER A 278 2.73 6.56 -6.16
C SER A 278 2.12 5.52 -5.23
N PHE A 279 1.09 5.95 -4.51
CA PHE A 279 0.30 5.11 -3.63
C PHE A 279 -1.15 5.44 -3.91
N GLU A 280 -1.89 4.43 -4.34
CA GLU A 280 -3.33 4.52 -4.54
C GLU A 280 -4.03 3.67 -3.50
N PHE A 281 -5.12 4.18 -2.94
CA PHE A 281 -5.95 3.35 -2.09
C PHE A 281 -6.68 2.29 -2.92
N ALA A 282 -6.29 1.03 -2.72
CA ALA A 282 -7.10 -0.11 -3.11
C ALA A 282 -8.29 -0.27 -2.16
N ALA A 283 -9.24 0.67 -2.22
CA ALA A 283 -10.43 0.67 -1.39
C ALA A 283 -11.42 -0.38 -1.88
N ASP A 284 -11.76 -1.36 -1.03
CA ASP A 284 -12.91 -2.23 -1.26
C ASP A 284 -14.20 -1.39 -1.18
N PRO A 285 -14.96 -1.24 -2.29
CA PRO A 285 -16.08 -0.30 -2.32
C PRO A 285 -17.15 -0.59 -1.27
N LEU A 286 -17.40 -1.88 -1.00
CA LEU A 286 -18.38 -2.32 -0.02
C LEU A 286 -17.95 -1.89 1.39
N SER A 287 -16.71 -2.17 1.78
CA SER A 287 -16.21 -1.83 3.11
C SER A 287 -16.08 -0.32 3.31
N ALA A 288 -15.49 0.38 2.33
CA ALA A 288 -15.15 1.79 2.44
C ALA A 288 -16.37 2.72 2.39
N TYR A 289 -17.34 2.44 1.52
CA TYR A 289 -18.46 3.34 1.27
C TYR A 289 -19.79 2.90 1.90
N ILE A 290 -19.89 1.66 2.37
CA ILE A 290 -21.13 1.15 2.96
C ILE A 290 -20.88 0.72 4.41
N LEU A 291 -20.03 -0.28 4.64
CA LEU A 291 -19.93 -0.91 5.97
C LEU A 291 -19.41 0.06 7.05
N ILE A 292 -18.31 0.78 6.78
CA ILE A 292 -17.72 1.72 7.74
C ILE A 292 -18.66 2.92 7.99
N PRO A 293 -19.15 3.64 6.95
CA PRO A 293 -20.17 4.68 7.11
C PRO A 293 -21.40 4.25 7.90
N LEU A 294 -21.94 3.07 7.58
CA LEU A 294 -23.11 2.52 8.26
C LEU A 294 -22.81 2.23 9.73
N ALA A 295 -21.66 1.64 10.05
CA ALA A 295 -21.27 1.37 11.43
C ALA A 295 -21.18 2.67 12.25
N VAL A 296 -20.59 3.73 11.70
CA VAL A 296 -20.49 5.05 12.35
C VAL A 296 -21.87 5.67 12.54
N ALA A 297 -22.73 5.64 11.52
CA ALA A 297 -24.09 6.15 11.61
C ALA A 297 -24.92 5.39 12.67
N LEU A 298 -24.85 4.05 12.68
CA LEU A 298 -25.54 3.23 13.67
C LEU A 298 -25.05 3.50 15.09
N ALA A 299 -23.74 3.68 15.28
CA ALA A 299 -23.17 4.04 16.58
C ALA A 299 -23.69 5.40 17.08
N ALA A 300 -23.73 6.41 16.20
CA ALA A 300 -24.28 7.73 16.52
C ALA A 300 -25.79 7.69 16.83
N LEU A 301 -26.56 6.92 16.07
CA LEU A 301 -28.01 6.75 16.30
C LEU A 301 -28.30 5.99 17.59
N ALA A 302 -27.56 4.92 17.89
CA ALA A 302 -27.67 4.19 19.15
C ALA A 302 -27.34 5.10 20.35
N ALA A 303 -26.26 5.89 20.24
CA ALA A 303 -25.90 6.88 21.25
C ALA A 303 -26.97 7.97 21.41
N THR A 304 -27.60 8.40 20.32
CA THR A 304 -28.71 9.36 20.35
C THR A 304 -29.91 8.79 21.11
N ALA A 305 -30.31 7.56 20.81
CA ALA A 305 -31.40 6.90 21.54
C ALA A 305 -31.09 6.78 23.04
N ALA A 306 -29.87 6.39 23.39
CA ALA A 306 -29.43 6.30 24.78
C ALA A 306 -29.36 7.67 25.49
N GLY A 307 -28.94 8.73 24.79
CA GLY A 307 -28.90 10.09 25.31
C GLY A 307 -30.29 10.69 25.52
N ALA A 308 -31.19 10.46 24.57
CA ALA A 308 -32.57 10.95 24.60
C ALA A 308 -33.45 10.19 25.60
N ALA A 309 -33.12 8.94 25.94
CA ALA A 309 -33.89 8.15 26.92
C ALA A 309 -34.01 8.84 28.30
N GLY A 310 -33.05 9.69 28.68
CA GLY A 310 -33.10 10.50 29.89
C GLY A 310 -34.19 11.58 29.90
N ALA A 311 -34.66 12.03 28.73
CA ALA A 311 -35.72 13.04 28.61
C ALA A 311 -37.05 12.60 29.23
N GLY A 312 -37.30 11.28 29.29
CA GLY A 312 -38.52 10.72 29.88
C GLY A 312 -38.61 10.86 31.41
N ARG A 313 -37.50 11.16 32.09
CA ARG A 313 -37.45 11.33 33.55
C ARG A 313 -37.63 12.77 34.03
N ILE A 314 -37.81 13.72 33.11
CA ILE A 314 -38.02 15.13 33.45
C ILE A 314 -39.43 15.27 34.08
N ASP A 315 -39.48 15.68 35.35
CA ASP A 315 -40.72 15.92 36.07
C ASP A 315 -41.34 17.26 35.63
N VAL A 316 -42.50 17.15 34.98
CA VAL A 316 -43.22 18.29 34.39
C VAL A 316 -43.68 19.27 35.47
N ALA A 317 -44.03 18.78 36.67
CA ALA A 317 -44.56 19.60 37.74
C ALA A 317 -43.48 20.45 38.43
N GLN A 318 -42.26 19.92 38.55
CA GLN A 318 -41.12 20.67 39.08
C GLN A 318 -40.57 21.67 38.05
N THR A 319 -40.49 21.28 36.78
CA THR A 319 -39.81 22.08 35.75
C THR A 319 -40.62 23.31 35.31
N ILE A 320 -41.95 23.30 35.46
CA ILE A 320 -42.82 24.44 35.14
C ILE A 320 -42.95 25.44 36.31
N ARG A 321 -42.57 25.02 37.53
CA ARG A 321 -42.58 25.88 38.74
C ARG A 321 -41.31 26.73 38.91
N GLU A 322 -40.20 26.30 38.31
CA GLU A 322 -38.94 27.06 38.20
C GLU A 322 -38.95 28.00 36.98
#